data_AF-Q82BG7-F1
#
_entry.id   AF-Q82BG7-F1
#
_cell.length_a   1.000
_cell.length_b   1.000
_cell.length_c   1.000
_cell.angle_alpha   90.00
_cell.angle_beta   90.00
_cell.angle_gamma   90.00
#
_symmetry.space_group_name_H-M   'P 1'
#
loop_
_entity.id
_entity.type
_entity.pdbx_description
1 polymer ?
#
loop_
_entity_poly.entity_id
_entity_poly.type
_entity_poly.pdbx_seq_one_letter_code
_entity_poly.pdbx_strand_id
1 'polypeptide(L)'
;MRRTASPVSLILLGLGTFLLVLAPLLAWYVKPRAAVNPIDIDTTAVYTGTGSVFDVDKVDTVAGQKITVTQRVRGNVADSERSGKAVWDVTTTVDTDKSLPAADPHDALEFMPGRWVTDRKTNRPAHCCREKPYFEGDAYLKFPFDVRKHAYRWWDNSLGATVTLTYSGVKKIQGYEGYRFTGTVPATRTGTRLVPGALVGRPKSSQVLAEEWYANHGIELVADQRTGRVLYAQVGPRKTLRAPGAKKDAVVLLDSRKIAFTAATQKDQVEQAKKESGQLRMVGRTLPIGAGVAGFVLAVVGAVLVVRGRSHPDTSESSPPPPTI
;
A
#
# COMPACT_ATOMS: atom_id res chain seq x y z
N MET A 1 -0.93 -0.54 -66.69
CA MET A 1 -1.87 -0.93 -65.60
C MET A 1 -1.36 -0.34 -64.28
N ARG A 2 -2.08 0.63 -63.68
CA ARG A 2 -1.72 1.18 -62.36
C ARG A 2 -1.90 0.07 -61.31
N ARG A 3 -0.81 -0.53 -60.84
CA ARG A 3 -0.88 -1.43 -59.68
C ARG A 3 -1.04 -0.56 -58.44
N THR A 4 -2.27 -0.47 -57.94
CA THR A 4 -2.58 0.14 -56.65
C THR A 4 -1.97 -0.70 -55.52
N ALA A 5 -1.61 -0.07 -54.40
CA ALA A 5 -1.12 -0.80 -53.24
C ALA A 5 -2.14 -1.88 -52.83
N SER A 6 -1.68 -3.12 -52.66
CA SER A 6 -2.57 -4.25 -52.30
C SER A 6 -3.31 -3.94 -50.99
N PRO A 7 -4.61 -4.23 -50.86
CA PRO A 7 -5.37 -4.03 -49.62
C PRO A 7 -4.69 -4.63 -48.38
N VAL A 8 -4.03 -5.79 -48.55
CA VAL A 8 -3.27 -6.46 -47.49
C VAL A 8 -2.09 -5.60 -47.00
N SER A 9 -1.37 -4.94 -47.92
CA SER A 9 -0.24 -4.07 -47.57
C SER A 9 -0.67 -2.84 -46.76
N LEU A 10 -1.84 -2.28 -47.08
CA LEU A 10 -2.43 -1.15 -46.36
C LEU A 10 -2.97 -1.58 -44.99
N ILE A 11 -3.60 -2.76 -44.89
CA ILE A 11 -4.07 -3.32 -43.61
C ILE A 11 -2.89 -3.58 -42.67
N LEU A 12 -1.80 -4.20 -43.15
CA LEU A 12 -0.62 -4.48 -42.34
C LEU A 12 0.06 -3.19 -41.87
N LEU A 13 0.22 -2.20 -42.76
CA LEU A 13 0.80 -0.90 -42.42
C LEU A 13 -0.09 -0.13 -41.42
N GLY A 14 -1.40 -0.11 -41.64
CA GLY A 14 -2.37 0.53 -40.75
C GLY A 14 -2.40 -0.11 -39.36
N LEU A 15 -2.47 -1.44 -39.28
CA LEU A 15 -2.44 -2.18 -38.02
C LEU A 15 -1.10 -2.01 -37.30
N GLY A 16 0.01 -2.05 -38.04
CA GLY A 16 1.34 -1.82 -37.49
C GLY A 16 1.46 -0.44 -36.85
N THR A 17 1.01 0.59 -37.58
CA THR A 17 1.00 1.98 -37.10
C THR A 17 0.09 2.15 -35.88
N PHE A 18 -1.11 1.55 -35.91
CA PHE A 18 -2.03 1.55 -34.78
C PHE A 18 -1.41 0.94 -33.52
N LEU A 19 -0.77 -0.23 -33.63
CA LEU A 19 -0.11 -0.88 -32.49
C LEU A 19 1.08 -0.07 -31.96
N LEU A 20 1.84 0.59 -32.83
CA LEU A 20 2.91 1.51 -32.44
C LEU A 20 2.41 2.73 -31.67
N VAL A 21 1.20 3.22 -31.96
CA VAL A 21 0.55 4.29 -31.18
C VAL A 21 -0.06 3.74 -29.88
N LEU A 22 -0.64 2.53 -29.91
CA LEU A 22 -1.25 1.90 -28.75
C LEU A 22 -0.22 1.57 -27.66
N ALA A 23 0.99 1.16 -28.02
CA ALA A 23 2.05 0.81 -27.08
C ALA A 23 2.39 1.94 -26.07
N PRO A 24 2.75 3.17 -26.50
CA PRO A 24 3.00 4.28 -25.59
C PRO A 24 1.73 4.74 -24.87
N LEU A 25 0.55 4.64 -25.50
CA LEU A 25 -0.72 4.95 -24.84
C LEU A 25 -0.96 4.03 -23.63
N LEU A 26 -0.75 2.72 -23.79
CA LEU A 26 -0.89 1.76 -22.68
C LEU A 26 0.10 2.06 -21.54
N ALA A 27 1.37 2.28 -21.87
CA ALA A 27 2.42 2.50 -20.88
C ALA A 27 2.32 3.85 -20.15
N TRP A 28 2.04 4.94 -20.88
CA TRP A 28 2.12 6.29 -20.35
C TRP A 28 0.75 6.90 -20.01
N TYR A 29 -0.33 6.43 -20.63
CA TYR A 29 -1.67 6.95 -20.36
C TYR A 29 -2.50 6.00 -19.49
N VAL A 30 -2.54 4.71 -19.82
CA VAL A 30 -3.40 3.73 -19.14
C VAL A 30 -2.80 3.26 -17.81
N LYS A 31 -1.51 2.85 -17.78
CA LYS A 31 -0.85 2.38 -16.55
C LYS A 31 -1.00 3.38 -15.38
N PRO A 32 -0.70 4.68 -15.53
CA PRO A 32 -0.81 5.63 -14.41
C PRO A 32 -2.24 5.89 -13.94
N ARG A 33 -3.24 5.61 -14.79
CA ARG A 33 -4.67 5.70 -14.45
C ARG A 33 -5.20 4.43 -13.80
N ALA A 34 -4.62 3.28 -14.12
CA ALA A 34 -4.93 2.00 -13.49
C ALA A 34 -4.23 1.84 -12.12
N ALA A 35 -3.03 2.39 -11.96
CA ALA A 35 -2.24 2.36 -10.72
C ALA A 35 -2.73 3.43 -9.72
N VAL A 36 -3.98 3.30 -9.27
CA VAL A 36 -4.58 4.18 -8.26
C VAL A 36 -5.12 3.37 -7.10
N ASN A 37 -5.02 3.93 -5.90
CA ASN A 37 -5.65 3.35 -4.73
C ASN A 37 -7.18 3.31 -4.93
N PRO A 38 -7.80 2.15 -4.64
CA PRO A 38 -9.25 1.99 -4.73
C PRO A 38 -9.95 2.81 -3.64
N ILE A 39 -11.15 3.29 -3.97
CA ILE A 39 -11.99 4.06 -3.06
C ILE A 39 -13.13 3.23 -2.45
N ASP A 40 -13.43 2.09 -3.09
CA ASP A 40 -14.39 1.10 -2.63
C ASP A 40 -13.61 -0.16 -2.23
N ILE A 41 -13.35 -0.27 -0.93
CA ILE A 41 -12.71 -1.43 -0.32
C ILE A 41 -13.43 -1.76 0.97
N ASP A 42 -13.49 -3.04 1.27
CA ASP A 42 -13.83 -3.52 2.61
C ASP A 42 -12.91 -4.70 2.90
N THR A 43 -11.88 -4.42 3.70
CA THR A 43 -10.81 -5.39 3.98
C THR A 43 -10.60 -5.51 5.47
N THR A 44 -10.30 -6.72 5.92
CA THR A 44 -10.02 -7.00 7.33
C THR A 44 -8.70 -7.77 7.43
N ALA A 45 -7.75 -7.20 8.17
CA ALA A 45 -6.49 -7.83 8.49
C ALA A 45 -6.48 -8.25 9.96
N VAL A 46 -6.09 -9.49 10.22
CA VAL A 46 -6.04 -10.05 11.57
C VAL A 46 -4.60 -10.38 11.91
N TYR A 47 -4.19 -9.93 13.08
CA TYR A 47 -2.90 -10.24 13.68
C TYR A 47 -3.12 -11.05 14.95
N THR A 48 -2.20 -11.95 15.25
CA THR A 48 -2.24 -12.73 16.50
C THR A 48 -0.85 -12.79 17.12
N GLY A 49 -0.82 -12.87 18.45
CA GLY A 49 0.38 -13.02 19.24
C GLY A 49 0.06 -13.40 20.67
N THR A 50 1.08 -13.50 21.50
CA THR A 50 0.94 -13.72 22.95
C THR A 50 1.68 -12.62 23.69
N GLY A 51 1.16 -12.23 24.84
CA GLY A 51 1.76 -11.16 25.63
C GLY A 51 1.15 -11.01 27.01
N SER A 52 1.49 -9.90 27.65
CA SER A 52 0.94 -9.48 28.93
C SER A 52 -0.05 -8.36 28.71
N VAL A 53 -1.19 -8.43 29.40
CA VAL A 53 -2.28 -7.45 29.31
C VAL A 53 -2.72 -7.09 30.72
N PHE A 54 -3.02 -5.82 30.97
CA PHE A 54 -3.63 -5.40 32.24
C PHE A 54 -5.09 -5.83 32.29
N ASP A 55 -5.41 -6.70 33.25
CA ASP A 55 -6.76 -7.20 33.51
C ASP A 55 -7.41 -6.29 34.56
N VAL A 56 -8.46 -5.56 34.17
CA VAL A 56 -9.09 -4.54 35.02
C VAL A 56 -9.81 -5.16 36.22
N ASP A 57 -10.36 -6.37 36.07
CA ASP A 57 -11.08 -7.06 37.15
C ASP A 57 -10.10 -7.53 38.24
N LYS A 58 -8.90 -7.94 37.83
CA LYS A 58 -7.81 -8.35 38.73
C LYS A 58 -6.97 -7.19 39.22
N VAL A 59 -7.06 -6.03 38.56
CA VAL A 59 -6.23 -4.85 38.82
C VAL A 59 -4.73 -5.20 38.72
N ASP A 60 -4.38 -6.09 37.78
CA ASP A 60 -3.01 -6.61 37.64
C ASP A 60 -2.69 -6.98 36.19
N THR A 61 -1.40 -7.03 35.86
CA THR A 61 -0.91 -7.46 34.56
C THR A 61 -0.85 -8.98 34.49
N VAL A 62 -1.67 -9.58 33.62
CA VAL A 62 -1.70 -11.02 33.39
C VAL A 62 -0.86 -11.38 32.16
N ALA A 63 0.11 -12.27 32.33
CA ALA A 63 0.97 -12.76 31.25
C ALA A 63 0.33 -13.91 30.44
N GLY A 64 0.93 -14.24 29.30
CA GLY A 64 0.56 -15.40 28.48
C GLY A 64 -0.80 -15.30 27.81
N GLN A 65 -1.40 -14.10 27.77
CA GLN A 65 -2.67 -13.87 27.10
C GLN A 65 -2.47 -13.90 25.59
N LYS A 66 -3.38 -14.57 24.88
CA LYS A 66 -3.47 -14.47 23.43
C LYS A 66 -4.07 -13.11 23.08
N ILE A 67 -3.36 -12.36 22.26
CA ILE A 67 -3.75 -11.04 21.79
C ILE A 67 -4.09 -11.16 20.32
N THR A 68 -5.26 -10.66 19.95
CA THR A 68 -5.71 -10.55 18.57
C THR A 68 -5.90 -9.09 18.24
N VAL A 69 -5.34 -8.65 17.11
CA VAL A 69 -5.56 -7.30 16.59
C VAL A 69 -6.35 -7.42 15.32
N THR A 70 -7.50 -6.77 15.25
CA THR A 70 -8.34 -6.74 14.05
C THR A 70 -8.34 -5.34 13.48
N GLN A 71 -7.82 -5.18 12.27
CA GLN A 71 -7.86 -3.93 11.53
C GLN A 71 -8.83 -4.06 10.37
N ARG A 72 -9.93 -3.32 10.41
CA ARG A 72 -10.90 -3.22 9.32
C ARG A 72 -10.75 -1.87 8.63
N VAL A 73 -10.66 -1.89 7.30
CA VAL A 73 -10.55 -0.70 6.45
C VAL A 73 -11.72 -0.69 5.49
N ARG A 74 -12.56 0.34 5.59
CA ARG A 74 -13.74 0.52 4.73
C ARG A 74 -13.65 1.83 3.95
N GLY A 75 -13.89 1.76 2.65
CA GLY A 75 -13.93 2.93 1.78
C GLY A 75 -15.18 3.78 1.99
N ASN A 76 -14.99 5.09 2.10
CA ASN A 76 -16.07 6.07 2.02
C ASN A 76 -16.15 6.59 0.58
N VAL A 77 -16.94 5.91 -0.25
CA VAL A 77 -17.05 6.19 -1.68
C VAL A 77 -17.53 7.62 -1.94
N ALA A 78 -18.58 8.06 -1.23
CA ALA A 78 -19.14 9.40 -1.41
C ALA A 78 -18.12 10.52 -1.11
N ASP A 79 -17.39 10.43 0.00
CA ASP A 79 -16.35 11.42 0.34
C ASP A 79 -15.15 11.33 -0.61
N SER A 80 -14.84 10.13 -1.08
CA SER A 80 -13.74 9.90 -2.03
C SER A 80 -14.04 10.47 -3.42
N GLU A 81 -15.25 10.28 -3.93
CA GLU A 81 -15.70 10.84 -5.21
C GLU A 81 -15.74 12.37 -5.17
N ARG A 82 -16.29 12.93 -4.09
CA ARG A 82 -16.38 14.38 -3.90
C ARG A 82 -15.01 15.06 -3.80
N SER A 83 -14.04 14.43 -3.14
CA SER A 83 -12.71 15.01 -2.91
C SER A 83 -11.68 14.63 -3.98
N GLY A 84 -11.93 13.58 -4.75
CA GLY A 84 -10.93 12.96 -5.63
C GLY A 84 -9.80 12.22 -4.89
N LYS A 85 -9.91 12.07 -3.56
CA LYS A 85 -8.95 11.35 -2.69
C LYS A 85 -9.50 9.97 -2.33
N ALA A 86 -8.67 9.09 -1.80
CA ALA A 86 -9.15 7.88 -1.16
C ALA A 86 -9.40 8.20 0.32
N VAL A 87 -10.65 8.10 0.73
CA VAL A 87 -11.11 8.29 2.11
C VAL A 87 -11.49 6.93 2.65
N TRP A 88 -10.78 6.48 3.68
CA TRP A 88 -10.97 5.18 4.31
C TRP A 88 -11.25 5.35 5.81
N ASP A 89 -12.36 4.79 6.27
CA ASP A 89 -12.69 4.68 7.67
C ASP A 89 -12.06 3.37 8.19
N VAL A 90 -11.18 3.50 9.18
CA VAL A 90 -10.35 2.41 9.73
C VAL A 90 -10.69 2.19 11.19
N THR A 91 -10.92 0.94 11.55
CA THR A 91 -11.10 0.54 12.94
C THR A 91 -10.03 -0.48 13.28
N THR A 92 -9.23 -0.22 14.31
CA THR A 92 -8.30 -1.19 14.87
C THR A 92 -8.73 -1.55 16.28
N THR A 93 -8.98 -2.82 16.53
CA THR A 93 -9.26 -3.35 17.86
C THR A 93 -8.10 -4.21 18.35
N VAL A 94 -7.82 -4.16 19.65
CA VAL A 94 -6.91 -5.07 20.33
C VAL A 94 -7.71 -5.83 21.37
N ASP A 95 -7.67 -7.14 21.30
CA ASP A 95 -8.56 -8.01 22.06
C ASP A 95 -7.80 -9.19 22.68
N THR A 96 -8.34 -9.73 23.77
CA THR A 96 -7.98 -11.07 24.27
C THR A 96 -9.03 -12.09 23.86
N ASP A 97 -8.77 -13.38 24.10
CA ASP A 97 -9.81 -14.41 23.90
C ASP A 97 -11.06 -14.18 24.78
N LYS A 98 -10.95 -13.43 25.91
CA LYS A 98 -12.11 -13.07 26.75
C LYS A 98 -13.01 -12.02 26.10
N SER A 99 -12.42 -11.09 25.35
CA SER A 99 -13.15 -9.98 24.72
C SER A 99 -13.52 -10.25 23.27
N LEU A 100 -13.18 -11.43 22.73
CA LEU A 100 -13.48 -11.80 21.35
C LEU A 100 -14.71 -12.71 21.20
N PRO A 101 -15.54 -12.48 20.16
CA PRO A 101 -15.60 -11.26 19.37
C PRO A 101 -16.16 -10.12 20.22
N ALA A 102 -15.57 -8.91 20.13
CA ALA A 102 -16.10 -7.75 20.84
C ALA A 102 -17.50 -7.46 20.28
N ALA A 103 -18.53 -7.59 21.11
CA ALA A 103 -19.90 -7.28 20.72
C ALA A 103 -20.13 -5.77 20.75
N ASP A 104 -19.45 -5.08 21.67
CA ASP A 104 -19.42 -3.63 21.81
C ASP A 104 -17.96 -3.11 21.75
N PRO A 105 -17.71 -1.92 21.17
CA PRO A 105 -16.38 -1.27 21.22
C PRO A 105 -15.75 -1.16 22.61
N HIS A 106 -16.55 -1.10 23.68
CA HIS A 106 -16.08 -1.02 25.06
C HIS A 106 -15.54 -2.36 25.59
N ASP A 107 -15.86 -3.49 24.94
CA ASP A 107 -15.36 -4.81 25.33
C ASP A 107 -13.89 -4.99 24.93
N ALA A 108 -13.44 -4.26 23.89
CA ALA A 108 -12.07 -4.33 23.40
C ALA A 108 -11.09 -3.70 24.40
N LEU A 109 -9.90 -4.29 24.53
CA LEU A 109 -8.83 -3.70 25.35
C LEU A 109 -8.41 -2.33 24.84
N GLU A 110 -8.44 -2.20 23.51
CA GLU A 110 -8.20 -0.95 22.83
C GLU A 110 -9.05 -0.89 21.57
N PHE A 111 -9.72 0.25 21.39
CA PHE A 111 -10.52 0.56 20.21
C PHE A 111 -10.04 1.88 19.60
N MET A 112 -9.45 1.80 18.41
CA MET A 112 -8.88 2.96 17.70
C MET A 112 -9.63 3.19 16.38
N PRO A 113 -10.63 4.08 16.36
CA PRO A 113 -11.21 4.55 15.12
C PRO A 113 -10.31 5.59 14.47
N GLY A 114 -10.25 5.58 13.14
CA GLY A 114 -9.50 6.53 12.35
C GLY A 114 -10.19 6.77 11.00
N ARG A 115 -9.93 7.94 10.43
CA ARG A 115 -10.30 8.28 9.05
C ARG A 115 -9.04 8.69 8.32
N TRP A 116 -8.61 7.83 7.41
CA TRP A 116 -7.38 7.97 6.63
C TRP A 116 -7.70 8.56 5.27
N VAL A 117 -6.95 9.58 4.87
CA VAL A 117 -7.22 10.30 3.64
C VAL A 117 -5.93 10.42 2.84
N THR A 118 -5.96 9.99 1.57
CA THR A 118 -4.75 9.95 0.75
C THR A 118 -4.95 10.30 -0.70
N ASP A 119 -3.89 10.84 -1.27
CA ASP A 119 -3.76 10.92 -2.71
C ASP A 119 -3.68 9.52 -3.35
N ARG A 120 -4.64 9.24 -4.23
CA ARG A 120 -4.81 7.91 -4.81
C ARG A 120 -3.63 7.45 -5.66
N LYS A 121 -2.83 8.36 -6.20
CA LYS A 121 -1.70 8.04 -7.08
C LYS A 121 -0.40 7.91 -6.30
N THR A 122 -0.15 8.86 -5.39
CA THR A 122 1.12 8.97 -4.69
C THR A 122 1.14 8.27 -3.34
N ASN A 123 -0.03 7.91 -2.79
CA ASN A 123 -0.19 7.35 -1.44
C ASN A 123 0.25 8.29 -0.31
N ARG A 124 0.41 9.59 -0.60
CA ARG A 124 0.72 10.61 0.40
C ARG A 124 -0.52 10.98 1.23
N PRO A 125 -0.38 11.29 2.52
CA PRO A 125 -1.47 11.84 3.33
C PRO A 125 -2.08 13.08 2.65
N ALA A 126 -3.40 13.22 2.77
CA ALA A 126 -4.14 14.36 2.24
C ALA A 126 -5.05 14.93 3.34
N HIS A 127 -4.69 16.10 3.86
CA HIS A 127 -5.33 16.71 5.03
C HIS A 127 -6.68 17.37 4.71
N CYS A 128 -7.69 16.56 4.37
CA CYS A 128 -9.06 17.01 4.12
C CYS A 128 -10.09 16.11 4.81
N CYS A 129 -11.37 16.33 4.51
CA CYS A 129 -12.37 15.27 4.60
C CYS A 129 -12.61 14.73 6.02
N ARG A 130 -12.29 15.55 7.03
CA ARG A 130 -12.32 15.23 8.47
C ARG A 130 -11.35 14.09 8.84
N GLU A 131 -10.17 14.07 8.21
CA GLU A 131 -9.05 13.21 8.59
C GLU A 131 -8.84 13.25 10.12
N LYS A 132 -8.73 12.05 10.72
CA LYS A 132 -8.48 11.92 12.16
C LYS A 132 -7.82 10.57 12.48
N PRO A 133 -6.76 10.53 13.31
CA PRO A 133 -5.89 11.66 13.68
C PRO A 133 -5.22 12.32 12.45
N TYR A 134 -4.42 13.36 12.67
CA TYR A 134 -3.60 13.95 11.61
C TYR A 134 -2.44 13.01 11.28
N PHE A 135 -2.29 12.59 10.02
CA PHE A 135 -1.31 11.59 9.60
C PHE A 135 -0.12 12.20 8.87
N GLU A 136 1.08 11.73 9.14
CA GLU A 136 2.29 12.11 8.42
C GLU A 136 3.05 10.91 7.85
N GLY A 137 4.10 11.17 7.07
CA GLY A 137 5.02 10.16 6.57
C GLY A 137 4.78 9.81 5.10
N ASP A 138 5.50 8.77 4.68
CA ASP A 138 5.53 8.31 3.29
C ASP A 138 4.63 7.08 3.09
N ALA A 139 4.27 6.39 4.19
CA ALA A 139 3.47 5.16 4.22
C ALA A 139 2.79 4.98 5.59
N TYR A 140 1.62 4.35 5.65
CA TYR A 140 0.84 4.20 6.90
C TYR A 140 -0.18 3.03 6.88
N LEU A 141 -0.70 2.67 5.69
CA LEU A 141 -1.45 1.41 5.44
C LEU A 141 -0.70 0.50 4.47
N LYS A 142 -0.22 1.11 3.39
CA LYS A 142 0.58 0.50 2.35
C LYS A 142 1.75 1.41 2.02
N PHE A 143 2.75 0.84 1.38
CA PHE A 143 3.83 1.59 0.77
C PHE A 143 3.33 2.26 -0.54
N PRO A 144 4.02 3.30 -1.03
CA PRO A 144 3.79 3.81 -2.38
C PRO A 144 3.93 2.71 -3.44
N PHE A 145 3.33 2.92 -4.61
CA PHE A 145 3.56 2.06 -5.77
C PHE A 145 5.05 2.05 -6.15
N ASP A 146 5.49 0.96 -6.77
CA ASP A 146 6.87 0.77 -7.20
C ASP A 146 7.87 1.03 -6.03
N VAL A 147 7.65 0.33 -4.90
CA VAL A 147 8.46 0.36 -3.68
C VAL A 147 9.94 0.25 -4.02
N ARG A 148 10.74 1.12 -3.42
CA ARG A 148 12.19 1.24 -3.62
C ARG A 148 12.94 0.74 -2.39
N LYS A 149 14.22 0.41 -2.58
CA LYS A 149 15.11 -0.10 -1.52
C LYS A 149 15.74 1.06 -0.73
N HIS A 150 14.91 1.87 -0.07
CA HIS A 150 15.37 2.96 0.81
C HIS A 150 14.55 3.00 2.10
N ALA A 151 14.96 3.81 3.07
CA ALA A 151 14.19 4.00 4.28
C ALA A 151 12.89 4.77 4.01
N TYR A 152 11.81 4.42 4.70
CA TYR A 152 10.52 5.11 4.61
C TYR A 152 10.11 5.62 5.99
N ARG A 153 9.46 6.79 6.04
CA ARG A 153 8.75 7.23 7.25
C ARG A 153 7.38 6.57 7.29
N TRP A 154 7.22 5.63 8.20
CA TRP A 154 5.99 4.89 8.41
C TRP A 154 5.20 5.51 9.57
N TRP A 155 3.91 5.74 9.42
CA TRP A 155 3.07 6.20 10.52
C TRP A 155 2.76 5.05 11.51
N ASP A 156 3.08 5.24 12.78
CA ASP A 156 2.67 4.32 13.86
C ASP A 156 1.49 4.94 14.62
N ASN A 157 0.32 4.28 14.55
CA ASN A 157 -0.92 4.78 15.17
C ASN A 157 -0.86 4.84 16.70
N SER A 158 -0.12 3.93 17.34
CA SER A 158 0.03 3.93 18.80
C SER A 158 1.02 4.97 19.28
N LEU A 159 2.03 5.29 18.47
CA LEU A 159 2.94 6.40 18.73
C LEU A 159 2.31 7.77 18.44
N GLY A 160 1.43 7.85 17.42
CA GLY A 160 0.91 9.12 16.90
C GLY A 160 1.97 9.94 16.16
N ALA A 161 3.00 9.29 15.62
CA ALA A 161 4.08 9.92 14.87
C ALA A 161 4.70 8.94 13.85
N THR A 162 5.64 9.44 13.06
CA THR A 162 6.37 8.60 12.09
C THR A 162 7.57 7.88 12.71
N VAL A 163 7.78 6.64 12.29
CA VAL A 163 8.95 5.81 12.57
C VAL A 163 9.70 5.51 11.28
N THR A 164 11.02 5.52 11.32
CA THR A 164 11.84 5.16 10.15
C THR A 164 11.91 3.65 10.01
N LEU A 165 11.40 3.12 8.90
CA LEU A 165 11.59 1.72 8.52
C LEU A 165 12.70 1.61 7.46
N THR A 166 13.74 0.86 7.78
CA THR A 166 14.90 0.65 6.92
C THR A 166 14.72 -0.62 6.10
N TYR A 167 15.13 -0.60 4.83
CA TYR A 167 15.14 -1.79 3.98
C TYR A 167 16.13 -2.84 4.50
N SER A 168 15.66 -4.06 4.68
CA SER A 168 16.37 -5.16 5.35
C SER A 168 16.33 -6.45 4.50
N GLY A 169 16.33 -6.31 3.17
CA GLY A 169 16.40 -7.42 2.22
C GLY A 169 15.06 -7.85 1.64
N VAL A 170 15.01 -9.08 1.12
CA VAL A 170 13.79 -9.69 0.58
C VAL A 170 13.33 -10.83 1.49
N LYS A 171 12.02 -11.10 1.52
CA LYS A 171 11.44 -12.22 2.28
C LYS A 171 10.28 -12.82 1.50
N LYS A 172 10.18 -14.15 1.50
CA LYS A 172 9.04 -14.85 0.92
C LYS A 172 7.94 -15.01 1.96
N ILE A 173 6.73 -14.58 1.61
CA ILE A 173 5.51 -14.74 2.41
C ILE A 173 4.56 -15.59 1.58
N GLN A 174 4.14 -16.74 2.10
CA GLN A 174 3.29 -17.71 1.37
C GLN A 174 3.83 -18.00 -0.06
N GLY A 175 5.16 -18.11 -0.19
CA GLY A 175 5.85 -18.36 -1.47
C GLY A 175 6.01 -17.15 -2.40
N TYR A 176 5.48 -15.98 -2.05
CA TYR A 176 5.59 -14.74 -2.83
C TYR A 176 6.67 -13.82 -2.26
N GLU A 177 7.57 -13.34 -3.10
CA GLU A 177 8.69 -12.48 -2.69
C GLU A 177 8.24 -11.03 -2.46
N GLY A 178 8.65 -10.43 -1.34
CA GLY A 178 8.45 -9.02 -1.06
C GLY A 178 9.69 -8.38 -0.43
N TYR A 179 9.69 -7.05 -0.39
CA TYR A 179 10.74 -6.23 0.22
C TYR A 179 10.48 -6.08 1.71
N ARG A 180 11.48 -6.46 2.51
CA ARG A 180 11.41 -6.44 3.97
C ARG A 180 11.92 -5.10 4.49
N PHE A 181 11.18 -4.52 5.43
CA PHE A 181 11.53 -3.30 6.13
C PHE A 181 11.42 -3.51 7.63
N THR A 182 12.35 -2.93 8.39
CA THR A 182 12.38 -3.06 9.84
C THR A 182 12.60 -1.72 10.54
N GLY A 183 12.03 -1.58 11.73
CA GLY A 183 12.24 -0.42 12.60
C GLY A 183 11.90 -0.75 14.05
N THR A 184 12.15 0.21 14.94
CA THR A 184 11.85 0.09 16.38
C THR A 184 11.39 1.45 16.88
N VAL A 185 10.59 1.46 17.94
CA VAL A 185 10.19 2.68 18.63
C VAL A 185 10.73 2.61 20.06
N PRO A 186 11.69 3.47 20.46
CA PRO A 186 12.13 3.53 21.84
C PRO A 186 10.99 4.01 22.73
N ALA A 187 11.08 3.73 24.03
CA ALA A 187 10.07 4.16 25.00
C ALA A 187 9.88 5.68 24.93
N THR A 188 8.70 6.10 24.48
CA THR A 188 8.33 7.49 24.21
C THR A 188 7.04 7.80 24.96
N ARG A 189 6.98 8.95 25.61
CA ARG A 189 5.77 9.43 26.27
C ARG A 189 4.75 9.83 25.21
N THR A 190 3.60 9.16 25.20
CA THR A 190 2.53 9.38 24.21
C THR A 190 1.33 10.12 24.80
N GLY A 191 1.23 10.23 26.12
CA GLY A 191 0.10 10.90 26.73
C GLY A 191 0.10 10.83 28.25
N THR A 192 -1.10 10.96 28.80
CA THR A 192 -1.37 10.85 30.22
C THR A 192 -2.75 10.27 30.45
N ARG A 193 -2.91 9.49 31.52
CA ARG A 193 -4.19 8.88 31.92
C ARG A 193 -4.42 9.06 33.41
N LEU A 194 -5.65 9.43 33.77
CA LEU A 194 -6.04 9.51 35.17
C LEU A 194 -6.26 8.10 35.71
N VAL A 195 -5.52 7.73 36.76
CA VAL A 195 -5.58 6.41 37.40
C VAL A 195 -5.52 6.52 38.92
N PRO A 196 -6.04 5.52 39.67
CA PRO A 196 -5.84 5.45 41.11
C PRO A 196 -4.36 5.52 41.48
N GLY A 197 -4.00 6.35 42.47
CA GLY A 197 -2.59 6.54 42.83
C GLY A 197 -1.91 5.24 43.28
N ALA A 198 -2.65 4.30 43.86
CA ALA A 198 -2.16 2.97 44.22
C ALA A 198 -1.53 2.21 43.02
N LEU A 199 -2.09 2.35 41.81
CA LEU A 199 -1.55 1.68 40.61
C LEU A 199 -0.16 2.18 40.22
N VAL A 200 0.16 3.43 40.56
CA VAL A 200 1.43 4.08 40.19
C VAL A 200 2.31 4.36 41.40
N GLY A 201 2.16 3.58 42.47
CA GLY A 201 3.01 3.67 43.66
C GLY A 201 2.80 4.95 44.49
N ARG A 202 1.63 5.58 44.38
CA ARG A 202 1.21 6.77 45.14
C ARG A 202 -0.08 6.49 45.91
N PRO A 203 -0.11 5.56 46.87
CA PRO A 203 -1.34 5.12 47.54
C PRO A 203 -2.06 6.22 48.34
N LYS A 204 -1.35 7.29 48.73
CA LYS A 204 -1.93 8.44 49.43
C LYS A 204 -2.70 9.39 48.52
N SER A 205 -2.59 9.24 47.20
CA SER A 205 -3.30 10.05 46.22
C SER A 205 -4.48 9.26 45.66
N SER A 206 -5.70 9.80 45.77
CA SER A 206 -6.90 9.14 45.25
C SER A 206 -6.84 8.94 43.73
N GLN A 207 -6.35 9.97 43.00
CA GLN A 207 -6.14 9.95 41.57
C GLN A 207 -4.79 10.59 41.23
N VAL A 208 -4.12 10.05 40.23
CA VAL A 208 -2.86 10.56 39.69
C VAL A 208 -2.96 10.57 38.19
N LEU A 209 -2.54 11.68 37.58
CA LEU A 209 -2.41 11.78 36.13
C LEU A 209 -1.12 11.05 35.69
N ALA A 210 -1.19 9.73 35.57
CA ALA A 210 -0.05 8.90 35.17
C ALA A 210 0.38 9.23 33.74
N GLU A 211 1.67 9.13 33.46
CA GLU A 211 2.21 9.28 32.12
C GLU A 211 2.05 7.97 31.35
N GLU A 212 1.54 8.04 30.12
CA GLU A 212 1.46 6.92 29.20
C GLU A 212 2.72 6.87 28.33
N TRP A 213 3.32 5.70 28.27
CA TRP A 213 4.53 5.44 27.52
C TRP A 213 4.31 4.30 26.54
N TYR A 214 4.74 4.50 25.29
CA TYR A 214 4.71 3.52 24.23
C TYR A 214 6.12 3.19 23.76
N ALA A 215 6.35 1.90 23.50
CA ALA A 215 7.51 1.41 22.79
C ALA A 215 7.05 0.33 21.80
N ASN A 216 7.88 0.07 20.80
CA ASN A 216 7.70 -1.05 19.89
C ASN A 216 8.99 -1.84 19.81
N HIS A 217 8.98 -3.06 20.35
CA HIS A 217 10.12 -3.99 20.40
C HIS A 217 10.68 -4.30 19.01
N GLY A 218 9.84 -4.20 17.97
CA GLY A 218 10.26 -4.41 16.60
C GLY A 218 9.08 -4.37 15.63
N ILE A 219 9.24 -3.57 14.60
CA ILE A 219 8.36 -3.50 13.44
C ILE A 219 9.04 -4.26 12.31
N GLU A 220 8.35 -5.23 11.72
CA GLU A 220 8.78 -5.90 10.48
C GLU A 220 7.61 -5.88 9.49
N LEU A 221 7.79 -5.19 8.37
CA LEU A 221 6.84 -5.17 7.27
C LEU A 221 7.47 -5.81 6.03
N VAL A 222 6.70 -6.61 5.28
CA VAL A 222 7.10 -7.10 3.97
C VAL A 222 6.10 -6.59 2.94
N ALA A 223 6.58 -5.86 1.95
CA ALA A 223 5.75 -5.22 0.94
C ALA A 223 5.96 -5.82 -0.45
N ASP A 224 4.88 -5.95 -1.22
CA ASP A 224 4.97 -6.22 -2.66
C ASP A 224 5.59 -5.02 -3.38
N GLN A 225 6.61 -5.28 -4.21
CA GLN A 225 7.40 -4.22 -4.85
C GLN A 225 6.55 -3.31 -5.74
N ARG A 226 5.61 -3.86 -6.53
CA ARG A 226 4.91 -3.07 -7.54
C ARG A 226 3.69 -2.34 -6.97
N THR A 227 2.92 -3.01 -6.12
CA THR A 227 1.66 -2.47 -5.58
C THR A 227 1.85 -1.69 -4.28
N GLY A 228 2.93 -1.94 -3.55
CA GLY A 228 3.16 -1.41 -2.20
C GLY A 228 2.31 -2.07 -1.11
N ARG A 229 1.49 -3.08 -1.45
CA ARG A 229 0.67 -3.81 -0.46
C ARG A 229 1.56 -4.51 0.57
N VAL A 230 1.16 -4.47 1.84
CA VAL A 230 1.82 -5.17 2.92
C VAL A 230 1.37 -6.64 2.93
N LEU A 231 2.30 -7.54 2.63
CA LEU A 231 2.12 -8.99 2.59
C LEU A 231 2.23 -9.63 3.98
N TYR A 232 3.06 -9.02 4.83
CA TYR A 232 3.31 -9.43 6.20
C TYR A 232 3.56 -8.20 7.05
N ALA A 233 2.93 -8.15 8.21
CA ALA A 233 3.20 -7.17 9.23
C ALA A 233 3.38 -7.88 10.58
N GLN A 234 4.42 -7.47 11.30
CA GLN A 234 4.68 -7.84 12.68
C GLN A 234 5.02 -6.59 13.47
N VAL A 235 4.45 -6.48 14.65
CA VAL A 235 4.73 -5.44 15.64
C VAL A 235 4.97 -6.06 17.00
N GLY A 236 5.70 -5.37 17.87
CA GLY A 236 5.88 -5.77 19.26
C GLY A 236 5.51 -4.62 20.21
N PRO A 237 4.22 -4.26 20.33
CA PRO A 237 3.82 -3.10 21.11
C PRO A 237 4.05 -3.32 22.61
N ARG A 238 4.50 -2.28 23.29
CA ARG A 238 4.56 -2.18 24.75
C ARG A 238 3.98 -0.85 25.20
N LYS A 239 2.95 -0.89 26.04
CA LYS A 239 2.30 0.26 26.66
C LYS A 239 2.39 0.14 28.17
N THR A 240 2.83 1.22 28.82
CA THR A 240 3.06 1.25 30.27
C THR A 240 2.61 2.56 30.87
N LEU A 241 2.28 2.54 32.16
CA LEU A 241 2.04 3.72 32.97
C LEU A 241 3.21 4.02 33.88
N ARG A 242 3.55 5.30 34.00
CA ARG A 242 4.51 5.81 34.99
C ARG A 242 3.84 6.85 35.87
N ALA A 243 4.25 6.93 37.13
CA ALA A 243 3.92 8.11 37.92
C ALA A 243 4.54 9.37 37.28
N PRO A 244 3.94 10.56 37.44
CA PRO A 244 4.51 11.81 36.93
C PRO A 244 5.99 11.97 37.28
N GLY A 245 6.83 12.17 36.27
CA GLY A 245 8.29 12.33 36.41
C GLY A 245 9.07 11.06 36.81
N ALA A 246 8.43 9.90 36.92
CA ALA A 246 9.12 8.66 37.27
C ALA A 246 9.87 8.07 36.07
N LYS A 247 11.05 7.48 36.35
CA LYS A 247 11.89 6.81 35.33
C LYS A 247 11.54 5.34 35.10
N LYS A 248 10.78 4.72 36.01
CA LYS A 248 10.44 3.30 35.98
C LYS A 248 8.95 3.12 35.67
N ASP A 249 8.65 2.09 34.89
CA ASP A 249 7.28 1.63 34.63
C ASP A 249 6.66 1.14 35.94
N ALA A 250 5.43 1.56 36.22
CA ALA A 250 4.66 1.11 37.38
C ALA A 250 3.64 0.03 36.99
N VAL A 251 2.99 0.18 35.82
CA VAL A 251 2.00 -0.77 35.29
C VAL A 251 2.30 -1.07 33.84
N VAL A 252 2.13 -2.32 33.43
CA VAL A 252 2.17 -2.74 32.03
C VAL A 252 0.75 -2.95 31.54
N LEU A 253 0.30 -2.08 30.63
CA LEU A 253 -1.04 -2.15 30.03
C LEU A 253 -1.10 -3.23 28.94
N LEU A 254 -0.06 -3.27 28.11
CA LEU A 254 0.10 -4.21 27.03
C LEU A 254 1.59 -4.44 26.82
N ASP A 255 2.02 -5.69 26.70
CA ASP A 255 3.37 -6.02 26.26
C ASP A 255 3.36 -7.30 25.46
N SER A 256 3.62 -7.20 24.17
CA SER A 256 3.88 -8.37 23.33
C SER A 256 5.14 -8.16 22.52
N ARG A 257 6.02 -9.17 22.53
CA ARG A 257 7.22 -9.16 21.68
C ARG A 257 6.89 -9.35 20.20
N LYS A 258 5.75 -9.99 19.90
CA LYS A 258 5.39 -10.37 18.53
C LYS A 258 3.88 -10.58 18.40
N ILE A 259 3.25 -9.66 17.68
CA ILE A 259 1.91 -9.76 17.12
C ILE A 259 2.05 -9.64 15.61
N ALA A 260 1.61 -10.65 14.85
CA ALA A 260 1.84 -10.71 13.41
C ALA A 260 0.60 -11.16 12.64
N PHE A 261 0.53 -10.81 11.34
CA PHE A 261 -0.51 -11.28 10.44
C PHE A 261 -0.72 -12.79 10.53
N THR A 262 -1.98 -13.20 10.65
CA THR A 262 -2.36 -14.61 10.57
C THR A 262 -2.03 -15.21 9.20
N ALA A 263 -1.92 -16.54 9.12
CA ALA A 263 -1.70 -17.21 7.85
C ALA A 263 -2.83 -16.94 6.83
N ALA A 264 -4.07 -16.79 7.30
CA ALA A 264 -5.21 -16.43 6.45
C ALA A 264 -5.04 -15.03 5.84
N THR A 265 -4.73 -14.03 6.68
CA THR A 265 -4.45 -12.66 6.20
C THR A 265 -3.26 -12.64 5.23
N GLN A 266 -2.17 -13.37 5.52
CA GLN A 266 -1.04 -13.44 4.60
C GLN A 266 -1.42 -14.03 3.23
N LYS A 267 -2.23 -15.10 3.18
CA LYS A 267 -2.68 -15.72 1.93
C LYS A 267 -3.51 -14.75 1.10
N ASP A 268 -4.49 -14.10 1.73
CA ASP A 268 -5.33 -13.08 1.09
C ASP A 268 -4.50 -11.91 0.53
N GLN A 269 -3.60 -11.34 1.33
CA GLN A 269 -2.74 -10.24 0.87
C GLN A 269 -1.82 -10.65 -0.30
N VAL A 270 -1.31 -11.88 -0.28
CA VAL A 270 -0.48 -12.42 -1.37
C VAL A 270 -1.30 -12.67 -2.64
N GLU A 271 -2.53 -13.19 -2.52
CA GLU A 271 -3.42 -13.40 -3.67
C GLU A 271 -3.76 -12.07 -4.35
N GLN A 272 -4.17 -11.08 -3.57
CA GLN A 272 -4.45 -9.73 -4.07
C GLN A 272 -3.22 -9.10 -4.72
N ALA A 273 -2.06 -9.21 -4.07
CA ALA A 273 -0.81 -8.71 -4.63
C ALA A 273 -0.47 -9.37 -5.97
N LYS A 274 -0.60 -10.69 -6.11
CA LYS A 274 -0.37 -11.42 -7.38
C LYS A 274 -1.29 -10.91 -8.49
N LYS A 275 -2.58 -10.75 -8.20
CA LYS A 275 -3.59 -10.27 -9.16
C LYS A 275 -3.26 -8.86 -9.63
N GLU A 276 -3.09 -7.93 -8.71
CA GLU A 276 -2.85 -6.51 -9.02
C GLU A 276 -1.47 -6.30 -9.67
N SER A 277 -0.41 -6.94 -9.14
CA SER A 277 0.92 -6.89 -9.77
C SER A 277 0.91 -7.48 -11.18
N GLY A 278 0.15 -8.54 -11.41
CA GLY A 278 -0.03 -9.15 -12.72
C GLY A 278 -0.69 -8.20 -13.71
N GLN A 279 -1.79 -7.56 -13.32
CA GLN A 279 -2.50 -6.55 -14.12
C GLN A 279 -1.60 -5.35 -14.44
N LEU A 280 -0.92 -4.80 -13.44
CA LEU A 280 0.00 -3.67 -13.63
C LEU A 280 1.19 -4.03 -14.54
N ARG A 281 1.70 -5.26 -14.46
CA ARG A 281 2.76 -5.76 -15.37
C ARG A 281 2.24 -5.97 -16.79
N MET A 282 0.99 -6.43 -16.94
CA MET A 282 0.38 -6.63 -18.25
C MET A 282 0.18 -5.30 -18.96
N VAL A 283 -0.49 -4.33 -18.32
CA VAL A 283 -0.79 -3.01 -18.88
C VAL A 283 0.46 -2.14 -19.02
N GLY A 284 1.37 -2.19 -18.04
CA GLY A 284 2.52 -1.29 -17.98
C GLY A 284 3.77 -1.78 -18.71
N ARG A 285 3.83 -3.05 -19.11
CA ARG A 285 5.05 -3.64 -19.71
C ARG A 285 4.76 -4.67 -20.80
N THR A 286 3.93 -5.67 -20.52
CA THR A 286 3.77 -6.83 -21.42
C THR A 286 3.03 -6.44 -22.70
N LEU A 287 1.85 -5.81 -22.59
CA LEU A 287 1.07 -5.35 -23.74
C LEU A 287 1.78 -4.22 -24.51
N PRO A 288 2.37 -3.19 -23.86
CA PRO A 288 3.16 -2.18 -24.57
C PRO A 288 4.31 -2.77 -25.39
N ILE A 289 5.10 -3.68 -24.83
CA ILE A 289 6.23 -4.29 -25.54
C ILE A 289 5.72 -5.16 -26.68
N GLY A 290 4.71 -6.01 -26.44
CA GLY A 290 4.13 -6.86 -27.46
C GLY A 290 3.53 -6.06 -28.61
N ALA A 291 2.76 -5.02 -28.31
CA ALA A 291 2.20 -4.10 -29.30
C ALA A 291 3.29 -3.33 -30.04
N GLY A 292 4.35 -2.89 -29.35
CA GLY A 292 5.48 -2.20 -29.98
C GLY A 292 6.24 -3.07 -30.97
N VAL A 293 6.59 -4.31 -30.58
CA VAL A 293 7.32 -5.26 -31.43
C VAL A 293 6.45 -5.72 -32.61
N ALA A 294 5.22 -6.16 -32.34
CA ALA A 294 4.30 -6.58 -33.39
C ALA A 294 3.96 -5.42 -34.33
N GLY A 295 3.73 -4.23 -33.77
CA GLY A 295 3.48 -3.01 -34.52
C GLY A 295 4.63 -2.65 -35.45
N PHE A 296 5.86 -2.70 -34.95
CA PHE A 296 7.06 -2.43 -35.75
C PHE A 296 7.21 -3.43 -36.90
N VAL A 297 7.09 -4.73 -36.63
CA VAL A 297 7.19 -5.78 -37.66
C VAL A 297 6.13 -5.59 -38.73
N LEU A 298 4.86 -5.39 -38.34
CA LEU A 298 3.76 -5.18 -39.27
C LEU A 298 3.91 -3.90 -40.09
N ALA A 299 4.37 -2.81 -39.46
CA ALA A 299 4.62 -1.55 -40.15
C ALA A 299 5.75 -1.67 -41.19
N VAL A 300 6.86 -2.33 -40.85
CA VAL A 300 7.98 -2.54 -41.78
C VAL A 300 7.57 -3.44 -42.94
N VAL A 301 6.92 -4.57 -42.67
CA VAL A 301 6.45 -5.49 -43.72
C VAL A 301 5.40 -4.80 -44.62
N GLY A 302 4.44 -4.10 -44.02
CA GLY A 302 3.43 -3.31 -44.74
C GLY A 302 4.09 -2.26 -45.63
N ALA A 303 5.04 -1.49 -45.10
CA ALA A 303 5.78 -0.48 -45.85
C ALA A 303 6.57 -1.09 -47.02
N VAL A 304 7.31 -2.18 -46.80
CA VAL A 304 8.06 -2.88 -47.86
C VAL A 304 7.14 -3.38 -48.96
N LEU A 305 5.97 -3.94 -48.62
CA LEU A 305 4.99 -4.40 -49.60
C LEU A 305 4.35 -3.23 -50.37
N VAL A 306 4.07 -2.10 -49.71
CA VAL A 306 3.58 -0.88 -50.37
C VAL A 306 4.62 -0.32 -51.35
N VAL A 307 5.89 -0.28 -50.95
CA VAL A 307 7.00 0.21 -51.79
C VAL A 307 7.23 -0.71 -52.98
N ARG A 308 7.30 -2.03 -52.78
CA ARG A 308 7.47 -3.01 -53.87
C ARG A 308 6.26 -3.09 -54.81
N GLY A 309 5.07 -2.74 -54.34
CA GLY A 309 3.86 -2.64 -55.17
C GLY A 309 3.80 -1.40 -56.07
N ARG A 310 4.64 -0.38 -55.82
CA ARG A 310 4.75 0.84 -56.62
C ARG A 310 5.91 0.71 -57.61
N SER A 311 5.63 0.32 -58.85
CA SER A 311 6.62 0.42 -59.94
C SER A 311 6.88 1.89 -60.27
N HIS A 312 8.16 2.24 -60.43
CA HIS A 312 8.67 3.55 -60.88
C HIS A 312 7.98 3.97 -62.19
N PRO A 313 7.59 5.25 -62.39
CA PRO A 313 7.29 5.73 -63.73
C PRO A 313 8.61 5.79 -64.51
N ASP A 314 8.68 5.11 -65.65
CA ASP A 314 9.78 5.27 -66.60
C ASP A 314 9.86 6.74 -67.02
N THR A 315 10.98 7.40 -66.70
CA THR A 315 11.35 8.71 -67.23
C THR A 315 11.56 8.54 -68.74
N SER A 316 10.51 8.78 -69.52
CA SER A 316 10.60 8.87 -70.97
C SER A 316 11.18 10.24 -71.32
N GLU A 317 12.50 10.29 -71.45
CA GLU A 317 13.24 11.40 -72.04
C GLU A 317 12.86 11.49 -73.53
N SER A 318 11.90 12.36 -73.88
CA SER A 318 11.57 12.67 -75.27
C SER A 318 12.40 13.87 -75.72
N SER A 319 13.44 13.63 -76.51
CA SER A 319 14.16 14.66 -77.25
C SER A 319 13.21 15.48 -78.16
N PRO A 320 13.44 16.80 -78.35
CA PRO A 320 12.65 17.61 -79.28
C PRO A 320 13.16 17.46 -80.73
N PRO A 321 12.28 17.41 -81.76
CA PRO A 321 12.70 17.58 -83.15
C PRO A 321 12.90 19.08 -83.51
N PRO A 322 13.71 19.40 -84.55
CA PRO A 322 14.29 20.72 -84.79
C PRO A 322 13.28 21.71 -85.44
N PRO A 323 13.58 23.02 -85.45
CA PRO A 323 12.68 24.02 -86.04
C PRO A 323 12.75 23.96 -87.57
N THR A 324 11.60 24.16 -88.22
CA THR A 324 11.56 24.48 -89.66
C THR A 324 10.81 25.79 -89.86
N ILE A 325 11.56 26.74 -90.42
CA ILE A 325 11.32 28.06 -91.02
C ILE A 325 9.86 28.51 -91.18
#